data_AF-A0AAX3LIQ7-F1
#
_entry.id   AF-A0AAX3LIQ7-F1
#
_cell.length_a   1.000
_cell.length_b   1.000
_cell.length_c   1.000
_cell.angle_alpha   90.00
_cell.angle_beta   90.00
_cell.angle_gamma   90.00
#
_symmetry.space_group_name_H-M   'P 1'
#
loop_
_entity.id
_entity.type
_entity.pdbx_description
1 polymer ?
#
loop_
_entity_poly.entity_id
_entity_poly.type
_entity_poly.pdbx_seq_one_letter_code
_entity_poly.pdbx_strand_id
1 'polypeptide(L)' 'MSFVSYPQAPRTQADAIGRLALHWVGKRLPLRVLRSAAGYYIGTTDEEGPVSRESVEYFPNSETAATALETGQWERRSHP' A
#
# COMPACT_ATOMS: atom_id res chain seq x y z
N MET A 1 15.73 -30.59 19.10
CA MET A 1 15.89 -29.33 18.34
C MET A 1 14.63 -28.49 18.55
N SER A 2 14.70 -27.47 19.40
CA SER A 2 13.55 -26.63 19.74
C SER A 2 13.37 -25.55 18.68
N PHE A 3 12.28 -25.60 17.91
CA PHE A 3 11.90 -24.51 17.00
C PHE A 3 11.42 -23.33 17.85
N VAL A 4 12.24 -22.29 17.95
CA VAL A 4 11.82 -21.00 18.51
C VAL A 4 10.83 -20.39 17.52
N SER A 5 9.53 -20.46 17.83
CA SER A 5 8.51 -19.68 17.13
C SER A 5 8.66 -18.22 17.55
N TYR A 6 9.25 -17.40 16.68
CA TYR A 6 9.19 -15.96 16.81
C TYR A 6 7.73 -15.52 16.67
N PRO A 7 7.19 -14.67 17.58
CA PRO A 7 5.92 -14.02 17.32
C PRO A 7 6.09 -13.18 16.06
N GLN A 8 5.50 -13.60 14.94
CA GLN A 8 5.37 -12.72 13.79
C GLN A 8 4.49 -11.56 14.24
N ALA A 9 5.09 -10.38 14.42
CA ALA A 9 4.32 -9.15 14.51
C ALA A 9 3.32 -9.12 13.35
N PRO A 10 2.08 -8.64 13.57
CA PRO A 10 1.10 -8.54 12.49
C PRO A 10 1.76 -7.71 11.38
N ARG A 11 2.01 -8.34 10.23
CA ARG A 11 2.51 -7.65 9.05
C ARG A 11 1.35 -6.78 8.56
N THR A 12 1.30 -5.54 9.03
CA THR A 12 0.38 -4.54 8.49
C THR A 12 0.69 -4.34 7.03
N GLN A 13 -0.35 -4.20 6.21
CA GLN A 13 -0.15 -4.01 4.77
C GLN A 13 0.57 -2.69 4.45
N ALA A 14 0.66 -1.76 5.41
CA ALA A 14 1.46 -0.54 5.31
C ALA A 14 2.97 -0.80 5.09
N ASP A 15 3.52 -1.90 5.59
CA ASP A 15 4.92 -2.29 5.32
C ASP A 15 5.08 -3.05 3.98
N ALA A 16 3.97 -3.45 3.36
CA ALA A 16 4.05 -4.17 2.11
C ALA A 16 4.51 -3.25 0.97
N ILE A 17 5.26 -3.83 0.02
CA ILE A 17 5.76 -3.12 -1.16
C ILE A 17 4.67 -3.03 -2.22
N GLY A 18 4.58 -1.89 -2.91
CA GLY A 18 3.68 -1.69 -4.05
C GLY A 18 4.00 -2.68 -5.18
N ARG A 19 3.00 -3.47 -5.58
CA ARG A 19 3.14 -4.48 -6.62
C ARG A 19 3.28 -3.84 -8.00
N LEU A 20 2.52 -2.79 -8.28
CA LEU A 20 2.60 -2.10 -9.57
C LEU A 20 3.89 -1.27 -9.65
N ALA A 21 4.30 -0.61 -8.57
CA ALA A 21 5.59 0.08 -8.51
C ALA A 21 6.76 -0.88 -8.80
N LEU A 22 6.76 -2.06 -8.18
CA LEU A 22 7.81 -3.04 -8.40
C LEU A 22 7.76 -3.63 -9.81
N HIS A 23 6.58 -3.98 -10.32
CA HIS A 23 6.43 -4.67 -11.60
C HIS A 23 6.65 -3.74 -12.80
N TRP A 24 6.11 -2.51 -12.75
CA TRP A 24 6.09 -1.59 -13.89
C TRP A 24 7.18 -0.53 -13.83
N VAL A 25 7.59 -0.12 -12.63
CA VAL A 25 8.63 0.91 -12.45
C VAL A 25 9.96 0.29 -11.99
N GLY A 26 9.94 -0.93 -11.44
CA GLY A 26 11.14 -1.58 -10.90
C GLY A 26 11.55 -1.05 -9.52
N LYS A 27 10.73 -0.20 -8.88
CA LYS A 27 11.05 0.42 -7.59
C LYS A 27 10.36 -0.33 -6.44
N ARG A 28 11.13 -0.65 -5.39
CA ARG A 28 10.61 -1.23 -4.14
C ARG A 28 10.18 -0.11 -3.19
N LEU A 29 8.95 0.34 -3.36
CA LEU A 29 8.40 1.44 -2.55
C LEU A 29 7.31 0.90 -1.61
N PRO A 30 7.29 1.33 -0.33
CA PRO A 30 6.27 0.91 0.63
C PRO A 30 4.91 1.50 0.26
N LEU A 31 3.85 0.76 0.58
CA LEU A 31 2.48 1.22 0.44
C LEU A 31 2.17 2.33 1.44
N ARG A 32 1.48 3.36 0.96
CA ARG A 32 1.05 4.50 1.76
C ARG A 32 -0.23 5.11 1.23
N VAL A 33 -0.88 5.87 2.10
CA VAL A 33 -2.03 6.69 1.73
C VAL A 33 -1.52 7.94 1.00
N LEU A 34 -2.08 8.17 -0.17
CA LEU A 34 -1.81 9.32 -1.03
C LEU A 34 -3.13 10.04 -1.34
N ARG A 35 -3.03 11.28 -1.81
CA ARG A 35 -4.17 12.14 -2.15
C ARG A 35 -4.07 12.60 -3.60
N SER A 36 -5.20 12.58 -4.31
CA SER A 36 -5.39 13.26 -5.59
C SER A 36 -6.64 14.15 -5.55
N ALA A 37 -6.94 14.81 -6.67
CA ALA A 37 -8.19 15.56 -6.82
C ALA A 37 -9.45 14.67 -6.71
N ALA A 38 -9.34 13.36 -6.98
CA ALA A 38 -10.45 12.42 -6.91
C ALA A 38 -10.69 11.84 -5.50
N GLY A 39 -9.77 12.05 -4.56
CA GLY A 39 -9.85 11.50 -3.20
C GLY A 39 -8.52 10.93 -2.71
N TYR A 40 -8.60 10.14 -1.63
CA TYR A 40 -7.46 9.41 -1.08
C TYR A 40 -7.34 8.04 -1.71
N TYR A 41 -6.15 7.49 -1.79
CA TYR A 41 -5.92 6.16 -2.36
C TYR A 41 -4.68 5.54 -1.74
N ILE A 42 -4.57 4.22 -1.88
CA ILE A 42 -3.38 3.49 -1.45
C ILE A 42 -2.47 3.35 -2.66
N GLY A 43 -1.20 3.74 -2.50
CA GLY A 43 -0.23 3.72 -3.57
C GLY A 43 1.19 3.81 -3.06
N THR A 44 2.10 4.12 -3.97
CA THR A 44 3.51 4.35 -3.65
C THR A 44 3.93 5.74 -4.06
N THR A 45 4.91 6.31 -3.35
CA THR A 45 5.51 7.59 -3.69
C THR A 45 7.02 7.48 -3.55
N ASP A 46 7.71 8.27 -4.34
CA ASP A 46 9.15 8.48 -4.29
C ASP A 46 9.43 9.98 -4.10
N GLU A 47 10.69 10.39 -4.14
CA GLU A 47 11.11 11.79 -3.98
C GLU A 47 10.49 12.73 -5.03
N GLU A 48 10.20 12.20 -6.23
CA GLU A 48 9.59 12.95 -7.33
C GLU A 48 8.05 13.03 -7.23
N GLY A 49 7.43 12.25 -6.35
CA GLY A 49 5.98 12.20 -6.18
C GLY A 49 5.37 10.80 -6.33
N PRO A 50 4.04 10.71 -6.55
CA PRO A 50 3.33 9.43 -6.59
C PRO A 50 3.76 8.58 -7.78
N VAL A 51 4.20 7.36 -7.51
CA VAL A 51 4.75 6.43 -8.52
C VAL A 51 3.69 5.47 -9.04
N SER A 52 2.86 4.93 -8.17
CA SER A 52 1.78 4.02 -8.56
C SER A 52 0.54 4.18 -7.69
N ARG A 53 -0.63 3.98 -8.31
CA ARG A 53 -1.89 3.79 -7.58
C ARG A 53 -2.17 2.29 -7.45
N GLU A 54 -2.11 1.79 -6.23
CA GLU A 54 -2.25 0.36 -5.94
C GLU A 54 -3.70 -0.01 -5.65
N SER A 55 -4.49 0.88 -5.02
CA SER A 55 -5.93 0.65 -4.82
C SER A 55 -6.74 0.88 -6.10
N VAL A 56 -7.77 0.05 -6.27
CA VAL A 56 -8.81 0.28 -7.28
C VAL A 56 -9.66 1.49 -6.89
N GLU A 57 -10.05 1.52 -5.61
CA GLU A 57 -10.98 2.49 -5.03
C GLU A 57 -10.28 3.78 -4.60
N TYR A 58 -11.07 4.85 -4.57
CA TYR A 58 -10.74 6.10 -3.87
C TYR A 58 -11.51 6.15 -2.55
N PHE A 59 -10.83 6.58 -1.50
CA PHE A 59 -11.37 6.76 -0.17
C PHE A 59 -11.77 8.22 0.05
N PRO A 60 -12.83 8.47 0.84
CA PRO A 60 -13.31 9.82 1.12
C PRO A 60 -12.35 10.64 2.00
N ASN A 61 -11.54 9.99 2.84
CA ASN A 61 -10.59 10.66 3.73
C ASN A 61 -9.33 9.81 3.97
N SER A 62 -8.29 10.41 4.55
CA SER A 62 -7.02 9.72 4.81
C SER A 62 -7.14 8.60 5.85
N GLU A 63 -8.02 8.76 6.84
CA GLU A 63 -8.21 7.78 7.93
C GLU A 63 -8.83 6.48 7.43
N THR A 64 -9.83 6.56 6.56
CA THR A 64 -10.44 5.39 5.90
C THR A 64 -9.43 4.67 5.00
N ALA A 65 -8.62 5.41 4.24
CA ALA A 65 -7.53 4.83 3.44
C ALA A 65 -6.45 4.19 4.32
N ALA A 66 -6.10 4.80 5.46
CA ALA A 66 -5.10 4.27 6.39
C ALA A 66 -5.61 3.00 7.06
N THR A 67 -6.84 3.02 7.55
CA THR A 67 -7.51 1.84 8.12
C THR A 67 -7.57 0.71 7.10
N ALA A 68 -7.97 1.01 5.86
CA ALA A 68 -7.98 0.02 4.78
C ALA A 68 -6.57 -0.52 4.53
N LEU A 69 -5.54 0.33 4.46
CA LEU A 69 -4.15 -0.09 4.30
C LEU A 69 -3.68 -0.98 5.46
N GLU A 70 -3.99 -0.63 6.70
CA GLU A 70 -3.56 -1.39 7.89
C GLU A 70 -4.28 -2.74 7.98
N THR A 71 -5.59 -2.74 7.79
CA THR A 71 -6.46 -3.94 7.87
C THR A 71 -6.43 -4.80 6.60
N GLY A 72 -5.90 -4.26 5.51
CA GLY A 72 -5.93 -4.88 4.19
C GLY A 72 -7.31 -4.92 3.53
N GLN A 73 -8.28 -4.14 4.04
CA GLN A 73 -9.65 -4.07 3.52
C GLN A 73 -9.74 -3.12 2.31
N TRP A 74 -9.06 -3.47 1.22
CA TRP A 74 -9.12 -2.73 -0.05
C TRP A 74 -8.80 -3.64 -1.23
N GLU A 75 -9.37 -3.31 -2.39
CA GLU A 75 -9.10 -4.07 -3.60
C GLU A 75 -7.81 -3.60 -4.29
N ARG A 76 -6.89 -4.55 -4.49
CA ARG A 76 -5.62 -4.29 -5.18
C ARG A 76 -5.80 -4.32 -6.68
N ARG A 77 -5.35 -3.25 -7.32
CA ARG A 77 -5.38 -3.08 -8.77
C ARG A 77 -4.41 -4.06 -9.41
N SER A 78 -4.88 -4.78 -10.43
CA SER A 78 -4.05 -5.74 -11.16
C SER A 78 -3.17 -5.09 -12.22
N HIS A 79 -3.54 -3.89 -12.68
CA HIS A 79 -2.93 -3.16 -13.79
C HIS A 79 -2.85 -1.65 -13.43
N PRO A 80 -1.86 -0.91 -13.94
CA PRO A 80 -1.68 0.52 -13.64
C PRO A 80 -2.81 1.41 -14.17
#